data_AF-A0A8S3RG93-F1
#
_entry.id   AF-A0A8S3RG93-F1
#
_cell.length_a   1.000
_cell.length_b   1.000
_cell.length_c   1.000
_cell.angle_alpha   90.00
_cell.angle_beta   90.00
_cell.angle_gamma   90.00
#
_symmetry.space_group_name_H-M   'P 1'
#
loop_
_entity.id
_entity.type
_entity.pdbx_description
1 polymer ?
#
loop_
_entity_poly.entity_id
_entity_poly.type
_entity_poly.pdbx_seq_one_letter_code
_entity_poly.pdbx_strand_id
1 'polypeptide(L)'
;MCGMECEPCNRLDKKNSAVQWCVSCHELLCLECSSYHSVLSATKHHNLLSTKQYEAILPILKSVGIKCSHHLERDLEYVCNDHECFCCSICKREKHVDCRRVEIIEDIISDTDLMSEFENMTSRYEHVAANLSKLAYSTDENMVHLDKASDEIFHQMQIHRMKINNALDSIENDIKQEINKSFMAEKNKLQKQKNEYRMKTTEMEKEQEMIRTILETNMKSNKHMFLVQRNIQDKLNSIQLFVENCVSSFEIVTPNCRVGIGIDKESGSVKFTKTIEFIRNYCKLDLHSLPIEDEHEETASSTVEADEQVPLDTILKRGSNTKRPDFEISPVSSRYTFKYKRSIFLASNNTHSENVHFIKTISKKSVVVWALPEKHLFVYKTSTASKAERKIYLQYPPRSIAIIDDNTIAVTDCRGIVFVNTQTFTCMHTVDIDDDCFGIVFMRNQLFVNCERKGLKVMDVEGKISKSFESITGNLQLCQMNSESIAITKQGCNSIIFLNISSSRMSRIDFPGSEVPNYMTSYGDSLLLVTTSKNQVFKVNTNLQNCSILINAICKNDQIYGIDFDKYSNELFLMNKSGCQVYIFERCKL
;
A
#
# COMPACT_ATOMS: atom_id res chain seq x y z
N MET A 1 -28.98 22.97 32.82
CA MET A 1 -29.40 24.32 32.39
C MET A 1 -29.44 25.19 33.64
N CYS A 2 -28.50 26.12 33.79
CA CYS A 2 -28.55 27.12 34.84
C CYS A 2 -29.63 28.13 34.41
N GLY A 3 -30.79 28.14 35.08
CA GLY A 3 -31.89 29.02 34.68
C GLY A 3 -31.51 30.47 34.88
N MET A 4 -31.83 31.34 33.91
CA MET A 4 -31.70 32.79 34.09
C MET A 4 -32.60 33.22 35.25
N GLU A 5 -32.05 33.89 36.26
CA GLU A 5 -32.79 34.32 37.46
C GLU A 5 -33.38 35.72 37.26
N CYS A 6 -34.55 35.96 37.85
CA CYS A 6 -35.20 37.27 37.86
C CYS A 6 -34.43 38.23 38.78
N GLU A 7 -33.91 39.31 38.20
CA GLU A 7 -33.03 40.25 38.90
C GLU A 7 -33.74 41.04 40.02
N PRO A 8 -34.97 41.59 39.83
CA PRO A 8 -35.70 42.23 40.93
C PRO A 8 -36.03 41.28 42.08
N CYS A 9 -36.35 40.01 41.77
CA CYS A 9 -36.61 39.01 42.80
C CYS A 9 -35.34 38.65 43.56
N ASN A 10 -34.21 38.53 42.86
CA ASN A 10 -32.92 38.23 43.47
C ASN A 10 -32.48 39.33 44.46
N ARG A 11 -32.78 40.60 44.17
CA ARG A 11 -32.54 41.73 45.11
C ARG A 11 -33.34 41.62 46.42
N LEU A 12 -34.42 40.84 46.42
CA LEU A 12 -35.28 40.57 47.59
C LEU A 12 -35.02 39.17 48.17
N ASP A 13 -33.88 38.55 47.85
CA ASP A 13 -33.50 37.18 48.22
C ASP A 13 -34.52 36.11 47.76
N LYS A 14 -35.31 36.40 46.73
CA LYS A 14 -36.26 35.46 46.11
C LYS A 14 -35.69 34.89 44.82
N LYS A 15 -35.66 33.56 44.71
CA LYS A 15 -35.20 32.86 43.51
C LYS A 15 -36.37 32.51 42.61
N ASN A 16 -36.66 33.41 41.68
CA ASN A 16 -37.65 33.19 40.63
C ASN A 16 -36.94 33.10 39.27
N SER A 17 -37.36 32.16 38.41
CA SER A 17 -36.84 32.07 37.05
C SER A 17 -37.34 33.23 36.19
N ALA A 18 -36.44 33.84 35.44
CA ALA A 18 -36.79 34.84 34.45
C ALA A 18 -37.41 34.18 33.22
N VAL A 19 -38.41 34.85 32.65
CA VAL A 19 -39.10 34.44 31.41
C VAL A 19 -39.04 35.53 30.34
N GLN A 20 -38.78 36.77 30.76
CA GLN A 20 -38.64 37.92 29.87
C GLN A 20 -37.42 38.76 30.26
N TRP A 21 -36.89 39.51 29.31
CA TRP A 21 -35.85 40.50 29.49
C TRP A 21 -36.36 41.85 29.01
N CYS A 22 -36.22 42.88 29.84
CA CYS A 22 -36.58 44.23 29.47
C CYS A 22 -35.41 44.93 28.79
N VAL A 23 -35.58 45.32 27.52
CA VAL A 23 -34.53 45.96 26.74
C VAL A 23 -34.11 47.29 27.36
N SER A 24 -35.08 48.09 27.81
CA SER A 24 -34.85 49.44 28.34
C SER A 24 -34.28 49.46 29.75
N CYS A 25 -34.64 48.48 30.60
CA CYS A 25 -34.11 48.37 31.96
C CYS A 25 -32.85 47.51 32.03
N HIS A 26 -32.56 46.74 30.98
CA HIS A 26 -31.54 45.71 30.94
C HIS A 26 -31.72 44.60 32.01
N GLU A 27 -32.94 44.41 32.52
CA GLU A 27 -33.23 43.47 33.62
C GLU A 27 -33.96 42.21 33.14
N LEU A 28 -33.59 41.06 33.72
CA LEU A 28 -34.31 39.79 33.58
C LEU A 28 -35.48 39.72 34.57
N LEU A 29 -36.68 39.43 34.07
CA LEU A 29 -37.95 39.47 34.81
C LEU A 29 -38.65 38.10 34.80
N CYS A 30 -39.13 37.66 35.96
CA CYS A 30 -40.10 36.57 36.05
C CYS A 30 -41.50 37.05 35.61
N LEU A 31 -42.44 36.12 35.48
CA LEU A 31 -43.80 36.41 35.00
C LEU A 31 -44.53 37.47 35.84
N GLU A 32 -44.37 37.41 37.17
CA GLU A 32 -44.98 38.39 38.07
C GLU A 32 -44.32 39.77 37.88
N CYS A 33 -42.99 39.84 37.93
CA CYS A 33 -42.27 41.09 37.74
C CYS A 33 -42.57 41.73 36.38
N SER A 34 -42.67 40.95 35.30
CA SER A 34 -42.98 41.50 33.98
C SER A 34 -44.43 41.99 33.86
N SER A 35 -45.39 41.31 34.48
CA SER A 35 -46.78 41.78 34.54
C SER A 35 -46.90 43.13 35.26
N TYR A 36 -46.23 43.32 36.41
CA TYR A 36 -46.16 44.62 37.05
C TYR A 36 -45.39 45.65 36.21
N HIS A 37 -44.30 45.24 35.57
CA HIS A 37 -43.47 46.12 34.73
C HIS A 37 -44.26 46.69 33.55
N SER A 38 -45.16 45.91 32.96
CA SER A 38 -45.96 46.33 31.81
C SER A 38 -47.14 47.26 32.16
N VAL A 39 -47.57 47.33 33.42
CA VAL A 39 -48.71 48.18 33.83
C VAL A 39 -48.29 49.48 34.51
N LEU A 40 -47.08 49.54 35.07
CA LEU A 40 -46.57 50.74 35.74
C LEU A 40 -46.36 51.87 34.73
N SER A 41 -46.85 53.07 35.07
CA SER A 41 -46.75 54.25 34.18
C SER A 41 -45.33 54.55 33.71
N ALA A 42 -44.32 54.26 34.54
CA ALA A 42 -42.91 54.49 34.22
C ALA A 42 -42.31 53.49 33.22
N THR A 43 -42.84 52.26 33.17
CA THR A 43 -42.21 51.13 32.44
C THR A 43 -43.15 50.46 31.43
N LYS A 44 -44.42 50.86 31.37
CA LYS A 44 -45.44 50.32 30.44
C LYS A 44 -45.10 50.45 28.95
N HIS A 45 -44.15 51.32 28.61
CA HIS A 45 -43.67 51.55 27.25
C HIS A 45 -42.38 50.79 26.93
N HIS A 46 -41.80 50.06 27.89
CA HIS A 46 -40.58 49.32 27.67
C HIS A 46 -40.84 48.04 26.85
N ASN A 47 -39.90 47.71 25.98
CA ASN A 47 -39.98 46.49 25.19
C ASN A 47 -39.52 45.28 26.02
N LEU A 48 -40.32 44.21 26.01
CA LEU A 48 -40.05 42.96 26.73
C LEU A 48 -39.82 41.84 25.71
N LEU A 49 -38.61 41.29 25.69
CA LEU A 49 -38.27 40.11 24.89
C LEU A 49 -38.40 38.85 25.74
N SER A 50 -38.76 37.71 25.14
CA SER A 50 -38.66 36.42 25.83
C SER A 50 -37.20 36.06 26.10
N THR A 51 -36.94 35.22 27.11
CA THR A 51 -35.58 34.70 27.37
C THR A 51 -34.97 33.98 26.17
N LYS A 52 -35.76 33.29 25.34
CA LYS A 52 -35.29 32.67 24.09
C LYS A 52 -34.81 33.69 23.06
N GLN A 53 -35.55 34.80 22.90
CA GLN A 53 -35.15 35.90 22.01
C GLN A 53 -33.89 36.59 22.55
N TYR A 54 -33.82 36.80 23.86
CA TYR A 54 -32.63 37.33 24.53
C TYR A 54 -31.41 36.41 24.33
N GLU A 55 -31.56 35.09 24.51
CA GLU A 55 -30.49 34.12 24.27
C GLU A 55 -29.98 34.14 22.82
N ALA A 56 -30.87 34.32 21.84
CA ALA A 56 -30.50 34.40 20.43
C ALA A 56 -29.67 35.65 20.10
N ILE A 57 -29.93 36.78 20.75
CA ILE A 57 -29.19 38.04 20.53
C ILE A 57 -28.00 38.21 21.48
N LEU A 58 -27.93 37.45 22.59
CA LEU A 58 -26.90 37.57 23.61
C LEU A 58 -25.46 37.44 23.07
N PRO A 59 -25.14 36.54 22.13
CA PRO A 59 -23.81 36.47 21.52
C PRO A 59 -23.46 37.77 20.79
N ILE A 60 -24.43 38.38 20.10
CA ILE A 60 -24.25 39.63 19.35
C ILE A 60 -24.03 40.78 20.33
N LEU A 61 -24.86 40.89 21.38
CA LEU A 61 -24.70 41.90 22.42
C LEU A 61 -23.34 41.80 23.13
N LYS A 62 -22.83 40.58 23.32
CA LYS A 62 -21.49 40.34 23.88
C LYS A 62 -20.36 40.64 22.92
N SER A 63 -20.54 40.42 21.61
CA SER A 63 -19.49 40.61 20.60
C SER A 63 -19.37 42.06 20.12
N VAL A 64 -20.47 42.81 20.12
CA VAL A 64 -20.50 44.20 19.63
C VAL A 64 -19.93 45.19 20.65
N GLY A 65 -19.85 44.81 21.94
CA GLY A 65 -19.11 45.55 22.97
C GLY A 65 -19.39 47.06 22.98
N ILE A 66 -20.44 47.50 23.68
CA ILE A 66 -20.83 48.92 23.74
C ILE A 66 -19.71 49.81 24.36
N LYS A 67 -18.73 49.19 25.02
CA LYS A 67 -17.57 49.88 25.62
C LYS A 67 -16.37 49.92 24.67
N CYS A 68 -15.64 51.02 24.72
CA CYS A 68 -14.42 51.20 23.94
C CYS A 68 -13.31 50.23 24.40
N SER A 69 -12.73 49.50 23.45
CA SER A 69 -11.63 48.55 23.70
C SER A 69 -10.36 49.20 24.27
N HIS A 70 -10.17 50.50 24.03
CA HIS A 70 -9.04 51.27 24.56
C HIS A 70 -9.36 52.03 25.84
N HIS A 71 -10.65 52.28 26.11
CA HIS A 71 -11.12 53.07 27.24
C HIS A 71 -12.32 52.34 27.88
N LEU A 72 -12.02 51.34 28.72
CA LEU A 72 -12.98 50.33 29.20
C LEU A 72 -14.24 50.90 29.88
N GLU A 73 -14.17 52.11 30.42
CA GLU A 73 -15.32 52.77 31.08
C GLU A 73 -16.14 53.67 30.16
N ARG A 74 -15.66 53.92 28.92
CA ARG A 74 -16.30 54.82 27.97
C ARG A 74 -17.14 54.06 26.96
N ASP A 75 -18.34 54.57 26.72
CA ASP A 75 -19.22 54.06 25.67
C ASP A 75 -18.73 54.48 24.28
N LEU A 76 -19.08 53.66 23.28
CA LEU A 76 -18.92 53.99 21.88
C LEU A 76 -20.00 54.99 21.49
N GLU A 77 -19.58 56.17 21.04
CA GLU A 77 -20.47 57.32 20.74
C GLU A 77 -20.31 57.78 19.28
N TYR A 78 -19.23 57.37 18.61
CA TYR A 78 -18.87 57.84 17.28
C TYR A 78 -18.52 56.68 16.34
N VAL A 79 -18.76 56.90 15.05
CA VAL A 79 -18.23 56.06 13.95
C VAL A 79 -17.17 56.86 13.20
N CYS A 80 -15.98 56.29 13.05
CA CYS A 80 -14.96 56.84 12.16
C CYS A 80 -15.01 56.12 10.81
N ASN A 81 -15.52 56.80 9.79
CA ASN A 81 -15.65 56.27 8.42
C ASN A 81 -14.31 56.23 7.66
N ASP A 82 -13.28 56.91 8.17
CA ASP A 82 -11.93 56.84 7.61
C ASP A 82 -11.19 55.55 8.02
N HIS A 83 -11.59 54.94 9.14
CA HIS A 83 -10.99 53.71 9.68
C HIS A 83 -12.00 52.56 9.82
N GLU A 84 -13.25 52.76 9.40
CA GLU A 84 -14.36 51.80 9.47
C GLU A 84 -14.51 51.18 10.88
N CYS A 85 -14.46 52.01 11.93
CA CYS A 85 -14.51 51.56 13.32
C CYS A 85 -15.33 52.46 14.25
N PHE A 86 -15.90 51.87 15.30
CA PHE A 86 -16.55 52.59 16.39
C PHE A 86 -15.55 53.14 17.41
N CYS A 87 -15.77 54.33 17.96
CA CYS A 87 -14.88 54.93 18.95
C CYS A 87 -15.62 55.80 19.99
N CYS A 88 -14.98 56.01 21.16
CA CYS A 88 -15.48 56.92 22.20
C CYS A 88 -14.97 58.35 22.01
N SER A 89 -15.52 59.30 22.78
CA SER A 89 -15.09 60.71 22.78
C SER A 89 -13.60 60.95 23.04
N ILE A 90 -12.91 60.07 23.77
CA ILE A 90 -11.46 60.16 23.99
C ILE A 90 -10.70 59.74 22.72
N CYS A 91 -11.03 58.57 22.16
CA CYS A 91 -10.44 58.11 20.90
C CYS A 91 -10.64 59.11 19.77
N LYS A 92 -11.82 59.76 19.71
CA LYS A 92 -12.08 60.84 18.74
C LYS A 92 -11.05 61.97 18.83
N ARG A 93 -10.70 62.41 20.03
CA ARG A 93 -9.76 63.53 20.25
C ARG A 93 -8.29 63.14 20.15
N GLU A 94 -7.95 61.90 20.47
CA GLU A 94 -6.54 61.46 20.54
C GLU A 94 -6.08 60.73 19.28
N LYS A 95 -6.89 59.78 18.80
CA LYS A 95 -6.50 58.88 17.68
C LYS A 95 -7.14 59.25 16.36
N HIS A 96 -8.29 59.93 16.40
CA HIS A 96 -9.05 60.31 15.21
C HIS A 96 -9.16 61.83 15.04
N VAL A 97 -8.22 62.60 15.61
CA VAL A 97 -8.22 64.07 15.54
C VAL A 97 -8.11 64.59 14.10
N ASP A 98 -7.35 63.88 13.27
CA ASP A 98 -7.12 64.23 11.86
C ASP A 98 -8.13 63.55 10.92
N CYS A 99 -9.03 62.70 11.44
CA CYS A 99 -10.07 62.07 10.64
C CYS A 99 -11.15 63.08 10.28
N ARG A 100 -11.55 63.08 9.02
CA ARG A 100 -12.50 64.06 8.47
C ARG A 100 -13.95 63.57 8.56
N ARG A 101 -14.15 62.26 8.63
CA ARG A 101 -15.48 61.63 8.63
C ARG A 101 -15.69 60.87 9.93
N VAL A 102 -15.94 61.63 11.00
CA VAL A 102 -16.30 61.08 12.32
C VAL A 102 -17.68 61.61 12.70
N GLU A 103 -18.65 60.70 12.70
CA GLU A 103 -20.06 61.01 12.89
C GLU A 103 -20.55 60.46 14.24
N ILE A 104 -21.61 61.04 14.79
CA ILE A 104 -22.24 60.61 16.03
C ILE A 104 -23.17 59.44 15.70
N ILE A 105 -23.12 58.37 16.49
CA ILE A 105 -23.92 57.17 16.24
C ILE A 105 -25.41 57.49 16.28
N GLU A 106 -25.86 58.29 17.24
CA GLU A 106 -27.26 58.71 17.36
C GLU A 106 -27.77 59.49 16.14
N ASP A 107 -26.94 60.35 15.56
CA ASP A 107 -27.29 61.11 14.36
C ASP A 107 -27.48 60.17 13.16
N ILE A 108 -26.55 59.22 12.97
CA ILE A 108 -26.66 58.18 11.92
C ILE A 108 -27.93 57.36 12.10
N ILE A 109 -28.24 56.93 13.33
CA ILE A 109 -29.45 56.14 13.63
C ILE A 109 -30.71 56.95 13.34
N SER A 110 -30.71 58.25 13.61
CA SER A 110 -31.88 59.11 13.38
C SER A 110 -32.17 59.35 11.90
N ASP A 111 -31.12 59.37 11.06
CA ASP A 111 -31.22 59.59 9.61
C ASP A 111 -31.35 58.28 8.81
N THR A 112 -31.14 57.12 9.44
CA THR A 112 -31.11 55.81 8.76
C THR A 112 -32.31 54.94 9.13
N ASP A 113 -33.06 54.47 8.13
CA ASP A 113 -34.06 53.41 8.32
C ASP A 113 -33.38 52.03 8.43
N LEU A 114 -32.85 51.75 9.62
CA LEU A 114 -32.16 50.49 9.92
C LEU A 114 -33.05 49.26 9.67
N MET A 115 -34.37 49.38 9.83
CA MET A 115 -35.28 48.26 9.60
C MET A 115 -35.30 47.88 8.12
N SER A 116 -35.37 48.87 7.22
CA SER A 116 -35.28 48.62 5.78
C SER A 116 -33.94 48.00 5.36
N GLU A 117 -32.82 48.44 5.97
CA GLU A 117 -31.51 47.84 5.72
C GLU A 117 -31.42 46.38 6.18
N PHE A 118 -31.95 46.05 7.37
CA PHE A 118 -32.00 44.68 7.87
C PHE A 118 -32.90 43.79 7.00
N GLU A 119 -34.03 44.30 6.51
CA GLU A 119 -34.91 43.59 5.57
C GLU A 119 -34.20 43.30 4.23
N ASN A 120 -33.49 44.28 3.68
CA ASN A 120 -32.69 44.11 2.47
C ASN A 120 -31.57 43.08 2.68
N MET A 121 -30.82 43.18 3.78
CA MET A 121 -29.80 42.18 4.12
C MET A 121 -30.40 40.78 4.25
N THR A 122 -31.54 40.64 4.92
CA THR A 122 -32.25 39.36 5.07
C THR A 122 -32.61 38.77 3.71
N SER A 123 -33.20 39.56 2.82
CA SER A 123 -33.55 39.13 1.45
C SER A 123 -32.32 38.68 0.66
N ARG A 124 -31.20 39.40 0.78
CA ARG A 124 -29.93 39.01 0.13
C ARG A 124 -29.39 37.68 0.69
N TYR A 125 -29.43 37.49 2.00
CA TYR A 125 -29.02 36.23 2.64
C TYR A 125 -29.89 35.06 2.18
N GLU A 126 -31.21 35.23 2.11
CA GLU A 126 -32.13 34.21 1.61
C GLU A 126 -31.84 33.85 0.15
N HIS A 127 -31.58 34.85 -0.70
CA HIS A 127 -31.22 34.61 -2.10
C HIS A 127 -29.92 33.81 -2.24
N VAL A 128 -28.88 34.17 -1.46
CA VAL A 128 -27.61 33.43 -1.44
C VAL A 128 -27.83 32.00 -0.93
N ALA A 129 -28.61 31.80 0.12
CA ALA A 129 -28.93 30.49 0.66
C ALA A 129 -29.66 29.60 -0.37
N ALA A 130 -30.61 30.17 -1.12
CA ALA A 130 -31.32 29.47 -2.18
C ALA A 130 -30.38 29.04 -3.32
N ASN A 131 -29.46 29.91 -3.73
CA ASN A 131 -28.47 29.60 -4.77
C ASN A 131 -27.48 28.54 -4.31
N LEU A 132 -27.00 28.61 -3.06
CA LEU A 132 -26.15 27.57 -2.47
C LEU A 132 -26.86 26.22 -2.43
N SER A 133 -28.14 26.19 -2.09
CA SER A 133 -28.94 24.96 -2.08
C SER A 133 -29.07 24.35 -3.49
N LYS A 134 -29.29 25.17 -4.52
CA LYS A 134 -29.32 24.72 -5.92
C LYS A 134 -27.96 24.17 -6.37
N LEU A 135 -26.87 24.84 -5.98
CA LEU A 135 -25.51 24.40 -6.30
C LEU A 135 -25.18 23.06 -5.63
N ALA A 136 -25.60 22.88 -4.38
CA ALA A 136 -25.46 21.62 -3.66
C ALA A 136 -26.18 20.48 -4.39
N TYR A 137 -27.44 20.69 -4.79
CA TYR A 137 -28.22 19.70 -5.54
C TYR A 137 -27.58 19.34 -6.88
N SER A 138 -27.15 20.34 -7.66
CA SER A 138 -26.46 20.10 -8.94
C SER A 138 -25.12 19.36 -8.74
N THR A 139 -24.42 19.62 -7.64
CA THR A 139 -23.19 18.91 -7.29
C THR A 139 -23.48 17.44 -6.98
N ASP A 140 -24.55 17.16 -6.23
CA ASP A 140 -24.97 15.78 -5.93
C ASP A 140 -25.35 15.02 -7.20
N GLU A 141 -26.09 15.63 -8.13
CA GLU A 141 -26.41 15.03 -9.43
C GLU A 141 -25.14 14.72 -10.24
N ASN A 142 -24.18 15.65 -10.29
CA ASN A 142 -22.91 15.44 -10.97
C ASN A 142 -22.10 14.29 -10.35
N MET A 143 -22.13 14.13 -9.03
CA MET A 143 -21.50 12.99 -8.36
C MET A 143 -22.12 11.66 -8.80
N VAL A 144 -23.45 11.57 -8.86
CA VAL A 144 -24.15 10.36 -9.35
C VAL A 144 -23.79 10.06 -10.82
N HIS A 145 -23.67 11.10 -11.66
CA HIS A 145 -23.24 10.92 -13.05
C HIS A 145 -21.79 10.44 -13.16
N LEU A 146 -20.89 10.96 -12.32
CA LEU A 146 -19.49 10.50 -12.27
C LEU A 146 -19.39 9.05 -11.80
N ASP A 147 -20.17 8.63 -10.80
CA ASP A 147 -20.21 7.24 -10.34
C ASP A 147 -20.66 6.30 -11.48
N LYS A 148 -21.74 6.65 -12.19
CA LYS A 148 -22.21 5.88 -13.36
C LYS A 148 -21.18 5.80 -14.48
N ALA A 149 -20.49 6.91 -14.78
CA ALA A 149 -19.44 6.94 -15.80
C ALA A 149 -18.25 6.06 -15.40
N SER A 150 -17.87 6.09 -14.11
CA SER A 150 -16.83 5.22 -13.55
C SER A 150 -17.21 3.74 -13.69
N ASP A 151 -18.43 3.36 -13.33
CA ASP A 151 -18.92 1.98 -13.46
C ASP A 151 -18.92 1.49 -14.92
N GLU A 152 -19.33 2.34 -15.87
CA GLU A 152 -19.29 2.02 -17.30
C GLU A 152 -17.86 1.79 -17.79
N ILE A 153 -16.89 2.63 -17.38
CA ILE A 153 -15.48 2.45 -17.72
C ILE A 153 -14.96 1.10 -17.18
N PHE A 154 -15.30 0.75 -15.93
CA PHE A 154 -14.93 -0.55 -15.37
C PHE A 154 -15.58 -1.71 -16.13
N HIS A 155 -16.83 -1.57 -16.53
CA HIS A 155 -17.52 -2.58 -17.32
C HIS A 155 -16.83 -2.80 -18.68
N GLN A 156 -16.55 -1.72 -19.42
CA GLN A 156 -15.83 -1.79 -20.71
C GLN A 156 -14.45 -2.42 -20.57
N MET A 157 -13.70 -2.06 -19.51
CA MET A 157 -12.41 -2.66 -19.20
C MET A 157 -12.52 -4.18 -19.01
N GLN A 158 -13.58 -4.67 -18.34
CA GLN A 158 -13.83 -6.10 -18.17
C GLN A 158 -14.13 -6.79 -19.50
N ILE A 159 -14.98 -6.21 -20.36
CA ILE A 159 -15.26 -6.85 -21.67
C ILE A 159 -14.00 -6.88 -22.54
N HIS A 160 -13.18 -5.83 -22.52
CA HIS A 160 -11.92 -5.81 -23.26
C HIS A 160 -10.94 -6.87 -22.76
N ARG A 161 -10.81 -7.04 -21.44
CA ARG A 161 -10.00 -8.11 -20.85
C ARG A 161 -10.49 -9.49 -21.30
N MET A 162 -11.80 -9.73 -21.29
CA MET A 162 -12.39 -10.99 -21.77
C MET A 162 -12.07 -11.24 -23.25
N LYS A 163 -12.20 -10.21 -24.10
CA LYS A 163 -11.86 -10.32 -25.54
C LYS A 163 -10.39 -10.67 -25.76
N ILE A 164 -9.47 -10.06 -25.01
CA ILE A 164 -8.03 -10.35 -25.08
C ILE A 164 -7.75 -11.81 -24.67
N ASN A 165 -8.30 -12.25 -23.54
CA ASN A 165 -8.11 -13.62 -23.06
C ASN A 165 -8.65 -14.65 -24.07
N ASN A 166 -9.85 -14.44 -24.60
CA ASN A 166 -10.43 -15.34 -25.59
C ASN A 166 -9.57 -15.42 -26.87
N ALA A 167 -8.97 -14.30 -27.29
CA ALA A 167 -8.05 -14.30 -28.43
C ALA A 167 -6.76 -15.08 -28.13
N LEU A 168 -6.19 -14.92 -26.93
CA LEU A 168 -5.02 -15.69 -26.49
C LEU A 168 -5.33 -17.19 -26.41
N ASP A 169 -6.48 -17.58 -25.85
CA ASP A 169 -6.91 -18.98 -25.77
C ASP A 169 -7.08 -19.60 -27.16
N SER A 170 -7.64 -18.84 -28.12
CA SER A 170 -7.74 -19.28 -29.51
C SER A 170 -6.37 -19.53 -30.13
N ILE A 171 -5.44 -18.57 -29.97
CA ILE A 171 -4.07 -18.68 -30.50
C ILE A 171 -3.35 -19.88 -29.86
N GLU A 172 -3.47 -20.08 -28.55
CA GLU A 172 -2.87 -21.20 -27.85
C GLU A 172 -3.39 -22.54 -28.39
N ASN A 173 -4.70 -22.65 -28.61
CA ASN A 173 -5.32 -23.85 -29.16
C ASN A 173 -4.86 -24.12 -30.60
N ASP A 174 -4.76 -23.09 -31.44
CA ASP A 174 -4.26 -23.21 -32.81
C ASP A 174 -2.81 -23.71 -32.82
N ILE A 175 -1.94 -23.16 -31.97
CA ILE A 175 -0.55 -23.60 -31.82
C ILE A 175 -0.49 -25.07 -31.36
N LYS A 176 -1.29 -25.46 -30.36
CA LYS A 176 -1.35 -26.85 -29.88
C LYS A 176 -1.78 -27.81 -30.99
N GLN A 177 -2.79 -27.43 -31.79
CA GLN A 177 -3.25 -28.25 -32.91
C GLN A 177 -2.18 -28.40 -33.99
N GLU A 178 -1.48 -27.33 -34.36
CA GLU A 178 -0.38 -27.38 -35.32
C GLU A 178 0.78 -28.26 -34.84
N ILE A 179 1.20 -28.09 -33.58
CA ILE A 179 2.26 -28.91 -32.98
C ILE A 179 1.87 -30.39 -33.00
N ASN A 180 0.65 -30.72 -32.56
CA ASN A 180 0.17 -32.10 -32.55
C ASN A 180 0.11 -32.69 -33.96
N LYS A 181 -0.35 -31.92 -34.95
CA LYS A 181 -0.37 -32.37 -36.35
C LYS A 181 1.04 -32.67 -36.87
N SER A 182 2.00 -31.78 -36.62
CA SER A 182 3.39 -31.97 -37.02
C SER A 182 4.02 -33.18 -36.32
N PHE A 183 3.80 -33.31 -35.01
CA PHE A 183 4.32 -34.42 -34.22
C PHE A 183 3.77 -35.76 -34.70
N MET A 184 2.46 -35.85 -34.96
CA MET A 184 1.83 -37.07 -35.48
C MET A 184 2.33 -37.42 -36.88
N ALA A 185 2.59 -36.43 -37.74
CA ALA A 185 3.17 -36.66 -39.06
C ALA A 185 4.58 -37.28 -38.96
N GLU A 186 5.45 -36.74 -38.12
CA GLU A 186 6.82 -37.27 -37.94
C GLU A 186 6.81 -38.64 -37.25
N LYS A 187 5.97 -38.82 -36.22
CA LYS A 187 5.78 -40.12 -35.56
C LYS A 187 5.35 -41.19 -36.56
N ASN A 188 4.43 -40.87 -37.47
CA ASN A 188 3.98 -41.79 -38.51
C ASN A 188 5.10 -42.14 -39.50
N LYS A 189 5.96 -41.19 -39.85
CA LYS A 189 7.12 -41.41 -40.73
C LYS A 189 8.14 -42.34 -40.06
N LEU A 190 8.50 -42.08 -38.80
CA LEU A 190 9.38 -42.95 -38.02
C LEU A 190 8.80 -44.35 -37.84
N GLN A 191 7.49 -44.46 -37.63
CA GLN A 191 6.83 -45.76 -37.53
C GLN A 191 6.89 -46.56 -38.84
N LYS A 192 6.77 -45.90 -40.00
CA LYS A 192 6.96 -46.56 -41.31
C LYS A 192 8.39 -47.07 -41.47
N GLN A 193 9.39 -46.24 -41.17
CA GLN A 193 10.80 -46.65 -41.22
C GLN A 193 11.10 -47.82 -40.29
N LYS A 194 10.60 -47.79 -39.06
CA LYS A 194 10.71 -48.91 -38.11
C LYS A 194 10.13 -50.21 -38.66
N ASN A 195 8.97 -50.14 -39.31
CA ASN A 195 8.33 -51.31 -39.92
C ASN A 195 9.15 -51.86 -41.09
N GLU A 196 9.72 -50.99 -41.92
CA GLU A 196 10.61 -51.39 -43.02
C GLU A 196 11.87 -52.10 -42.49
N TYR A 197 12.49 -51.57 -41.42
CA TYR A 197 13.63 -52.21 -40.77
C TYR A 197 13.27 -53.60 -40.25
N ARG A 198 12.14 -53.73 -39.57
CA ARG A 198 11.67 -55.02 -39.06
C ARG A 198 11.44 -56.03 -40.19
N MET A 199 10.86 -55.61 -41.31
CA MET A 199 10.70 -56.49 -42.48
C MET A 199 12.05 -56.98 -42.99
N LYS A 200 13.04 -56.09 -43.13
CA LYS A 200 14.39 -56.46 -43.57
C LYS A 200 15.12 -57.37 -42.59
N THR A 201 14.94 -57.17 -41.28
CA THR A 201 15.45 -58.11 -40.26
C THR A 201 14.85 -59.49 -40.41
N THR A 202 13.52 -59.61 -40.58
CA THR A 202 12.89 -60.92 -40.77
C THR A 202 13.27 -61.61 -42.08
N GLU A 203 13.57 -60.83 -43.13
CA GLU A 203 14.14 -61.36 -44.39
C GLU A 203 15.52 -61.97 -44.12
N MET A 204 16.40 -61.22 -43.44
CA MET A 204 17.73 -61.68 -43.07
C MET A 204 17.72 -62.93 -42.19
N GLU A 205 16.86 -62.99 -41.18
CA GLU A 205 16.72 -64.16 -40.28
C GLU A 205 16.33 -65.42 -41.05
N LYS A 206 15.43 -65.31 -42.05
CA LYS A 206 15.05 -66.44 -42.91
C LYS A 206 16.22 -66.94 -43.75
N GLU A 207 17.01 -66.03 -44.32
CA GLU A 207 18.20 -66.42 -45.08
C GLU A 207 19.24 -67.08 -44.16
N GLN A 208 19.44 -66.57 -42.94
CA GLN A 208 20.33 -67.19 -41.95
C GLN A 208 19.89 -68.61 -41.58
N GLU A 209 18.60 -68.84 -41.36
CA GLU A 209 18.07 -70.17 -41.05
C GLU A 209 18.22 -71.14 -42.22
N MET A 210 18.08 -70.64 -43.46
CA MET A 210 18.35 -71.43 -44.66
C MET A 210 19.83 -71.87 -44.73
N ILE A 211 20.78 -70.97 -44.43
CA ILE A 211 22.21 -71.31 -44.34
C ILE A 211 22.42 -72.39 -43.28
N ARG A 212 21.86 -72.21 -42.08
CA ARG A 212 21.99 -73.17 -40.97
C ARG A 212 21.49 -74.56 -41.36
N THR A 213 20.31 -74.64 -41.99
CA THR A 213 19.73 -75.89 -42.47
C THR A 213 20.63 -76.59 -43.50
N ILE A 214 21.25 -75.83 -44.42
CA ILE A 214 22.17 -76.39 -45.44
C ILE A 214 23.43 -76.95 -44.79
N LEU A 215 23.98 -76.26 -43.78
CA LEU A 215 25.14 -76.71 -43.03
C LEU A 215 24.84 -78.00 -42.25
N GLU A 216 23.66 -78.11 -41.65
CA GLU A 216 23.25 -79.29 -40.85
C GLU A 216 22.90 -80.51 -41.72
N THR A 217 22.32 -80.30 -42.91
CA THR A 217 21.85 -81.40 -43.80
C THR A 217 22.96 -82.03 -44.65
N ASN A 218 24.19 -81.51 -44.61
CA ASN A 218 25.37 -82.07 -45.27
C ASN A 218 25.14 -82.41 -46.76
N MET A 219 24.58 -81.45 -47.50
CA MET A 219 24.21 -81.62 -48.91
C MET A 219 25.41 -82.02 -49.78
N LYS A 220 25.34 -83.19 -50.45
CA LYS A 220 26.48 -83.77 -51.21
C LYS A 220 26.71 -83.18 -52.60
N SER A 221 25.86 -82.26 -53.08
CA SER A 221 25.94 -81.71 -54.45
C SER A 221 26.56 -80.32 -54.47
N ASN A 222 27.85 -80.25 -54.79
CA ASN A 222 28.61 -78.99 -54.88
C ASN A 222 27.97 -77.95 -55.81
N LYS A 223 27.28 -78.39 -56.87
CA LYS A 223 26.60 -77.49 -57.83
C LYS A 223 25.41 -76.77 -57.19
N HIS A 224 24.61 -77.48 -56.38
CA HIS A 224 23.46 -76.88 -55.69
C HIS A 224 23.92 -75.95 -54.57
N MET A 225 24.96 -76.34 -53.81
CA MET A 225 25.55 -75.47 -52.79
C MET A 225 26.07 -74.16 -53.37
N PHE A 226 26.76 -74.22 -54.51
CA PHE A 226 27.28 -73.03 -55.17
C PHE A 226 26.16 -72.07 -55.64
N LEU A 227 25.07 -72.61 -56.19
CA LEU A 227 23.92 -71.81 -56.62
C LEU A 227 23.20 -71.13 -55.45
N VAL A 228 23.04 -71.85 -54.34
CA VAL A 228 22.42 -71.29 -53.13
C VAL A 228 23.31 -70.25 -52.48
N GLN A 229 24.63 -70.50 -52.39
CA GLN A 229 25.60 -69.53 -51.91
C GLN A 229 25.54 -68.22 -52.71
N ARG A 230 25.47 -68.30 -54.05
CA ARG A 230 25.40 -67.12 -54.92
C ARG A 230 24.13 -66.30 -54.66
N ASN A 231 22.98 -66.96 -54.55
CA ASN A 231 21.70 -66.31 -54.27
C ASN A 231 21.68 -65.61 -52.91
N ILE A 232 22.19 -66.28 -51.87
CA ILE A 232 22.29 -65.72 -50.52
C ILE A 232 23.26 -64.52 -50.50
N GLN A 233 24.38 -64.61 -51.23
CA GLN A 233 25.34 -63.51 -51.33
C GLN A 233 24.72 -62.28 -52.01
N ASP A 234 23.95 -62.46 -53.08
CA ASP A 234 23.28 -61.36 -53.78
C ASP A 234 22.26 -60.65 -52.87
N LYS A 235 21.51 -61.42 -52.06
CA LYS A 235 20.58 -60.88 -51.06
C LYS A 235 21.30 -60.16 -49.92
N LEU A 236 22.41 -60.71 -49.42
CA LEU A 236 23.23 -60.08 -48.39
C LEU A 236 23.75 -58.72 -48.86
N ASN A 237 24.27 -58.65 -50.09
CA ASN A 237 24.74 -57.38 -50.67
C ASN A 237 23.60 -56.36 -50.79
N SER A 238 22.39 -56.80 -51.16
CA SER A 238 21.20 -55.94 -51.22
C SER A 238 20.78 -55.41 -49.83
N ILE A 239 20.81 -56.24 -48.79
CA ILE A 239 20.50 -55.81 -47.41
C ILE A 239 21.58 -54.87 -46.88
N GLN A 240 22.85 -55.15 -47.17
CA GLN A 240 23.97 -54.30 -46.76
C GLN A 240 23.86 -52.90 -47.37
N LEU A 241 23.56 -52.81 -48.67
CA LEU A 241 23.32 -51.53 -49.33
C LEU A 241 22.14 -50.77 -48.71
N PHE A 242 21.08 -51.47 -48.31
CA PHE A 242 19.97 -50.87 -47.58
C PHE A 242 20.41 -50.30 -46.22
N VAL A 243 21.20 -51.05 -45.44
CA VAL A 243 21.71 -50.59 -44.14
C VAL A 243 22.62 -49.38 -44.30
N GLU A 244 23.54 -49.38 -45.25
CA GLU A 244 24.45 -48.25 -45.53
C GLU A 244 23.67 -46.98 -45.90
N ASN A 245 22.61 -47.11 -46.72
CA ASN A 245 21.70 -46.01 -47.04
C ASN A 245 20.91 -45.52 -45.81
N CYS A 246 20.53 -46.42 -44.90
CA CYS A 246 19.81 -46.04 -43.68
C CYS A 246 20.73 -45.30 -42.71
N VAL A 247 21.94 -45.82 -42.45
CA VAL A 247 22.92 -45.24 -41.52
C VAL A 247 23.35 -43.84 -41.99
N SER A 248 23.56 -43.65 -43.29
CA SER A 248 23.88 -42.33 -43.85
C SER A 248 22.73 -41.31 -43.77
N SER A 249 21.50 -41.77 -43.55
CA SER A 249 20.31 -40.93 -43.39
C SER A 249 19.82 -40.80 -41.94
N PHE A 250 20.49 -41.45 -40.99
CA PHE A 250 20.02 -41.52 -39.60
C PHE A 250 20.43 -40.26 -38.83
N GLU A 251 19.45 -39.39 -38.57
CA GLU A 251 19.59 -38.23 -37.70
C GLU A 251 18.82 -38.47 -36.39
N ILE A 252 19.48 -38.27 -35.24
CA ILE A 252 18.80 -38.28 -33.94
C ILE A 252 17.92 -37.02 -33.88
N VAL A 253 16.60 -37.21 -33.93
CA VAL A 253 15.65 -36.11 -33.79
C VAL A 253 15.61 -35.67 -32.32
N THR A 254 16.39 -34.65 -31.96
CA THR A 254 16.22 -33.96 -30.67
C THR A 254 15.22 -32.81 -30.85
N PRO A 255 14.05 -32.82 -30.17
CA PRO A 255 13.08 -31.74 -30.30
C PRO A 255 13.58 -30.49 -29.56
N ASN A 256 14.14 -29.52 -30.29
CA ASN A 256 14.51 -28.22 -29.77
C ASN A 256 13.57 -27.15 -30.32
N CYS A 257 12.32 -27.13 -29.85
CA CYS A 257 11.34 -26.11 -30.23
C CYS A 257 11.56 -24.82 -29.42
N ARG A 258 11.82 -23.70 -30.10
CA ARG A 258 11.73 -22.35 -29.51
C ARG A 258 10.59 -21.59 -30.17
N VAL A 259 9.61 -21.16 -29.37
CA VAL A 259 8.55 -20.24 -29.81
C VAL A 259 8.96 -18.82 -29.43
N GLY A 260 9.24 -17.98 -30.42
CA GLY A 260 9.53 -16.56 -30.22
C GLY A 260 8.27 -15.71 -30.42
N ILE A 261 7.88 -14.94 -29.40
CA ILE A 261 6.80 -13.96 -29.49
C ILE A 261 7.41 -12.58 -29.66
N GLY A 262 7.21 -11.95 -30.82
CA GLY A 262 7.59 -10.57 -31.09
C GLY A 262 6.36 -9.67 -31.10
N ILE A 263 6.44 -8.48 -30.51
CA ILE A 263 5.43 -7.44 -30.71
C ILE A 263 6.02 -6.46 -31.71
N ASP A 264 5.35 -6.31 -32.85
CA ASP A 264 5.70 -5.29 -33.83
C ASP A 264 5.40 -3.92 -33.21
N LYS A 265 6.44 -3.12 -33.01
CA LYS A 265 6.35 -1.83 -32.32
C LYS A 265 5.62 -0.77 -33.13
N GLU A 266 5.55 -0.91 -34.46
CA GLU A 266 4.95 0.10 -35.33
C GLU A 266 3.45 -0.13 -35.53
N SER A 267 3.00 -1.39 -35.56
CA SER A 267 1.59 -1.74 -35.76
C SER A 267 0.86 -2.17 -34.49
N GLY A 268 1.57 -2.42 -33.38
CA GLY A 268 1.01 -3.03 -32.18
C GLY A 268 0.54 -4.48 -32.38
N SER A 269 0.78 -5.07 -33.55
CA SER A 269 0.39 -6.44 -33.85
C SER A 269 1.39 -7.42 -33.23
N VAL A 270 0.90 -8.45 -32.55
CA VAL A 270 1.72 -9.57 -32.10
C VAL A 270 2.14 -10.36 -33.35
N LYS A 271 3.42 -10.31 -33.70
CA LYS A 271 4.01 -11.12 -34.77
C LYS A 271 4.72 -12.31 -34.14
N PHE A 272 4.13 -13.48 -34.31
CA PHE A 272 4.81 -14.73 -33.99
C PHE A 272 5.90 -14.93 -35.05
N THR A 273 7.16 -14.77 -34.63
CA THR A 273 8.27 -15.08 -35.52
C THR A 273 8.45 -16.59 -35.45
N LYS A 274 7.74 -17.28 -36.34
CA LYS A 274 7.94 -18.70 -36.60
C LYS A 274 9.33 -18.87 -37.19
N THR A 275 10.36 -19.08 -36.38
CA THR A 275 11.55 -19.78 -36.87
C THR A 275 11.20 -21.26 -36.95
N ILE A 276 10.42 -21.64 -37.97
CA ILE A 276 10.39 -23.03 -38.46
C ILE A 276 11.66 -23.21 -39.31
N GLU A 277 12.84 -23.01 -38.72
CA GLU A 277 13.99 -23.82 -39.10
C GLU A 277 13.89 -25.12 -38.31
N PHE A 278 12.80 -25.83 -38.58
CA PHE A 278 12.60 -27.17 -38.07
C PHE A 278 13.50 -28.08 -38.90
N ILE A 279 14.49 -28.67 -38.20
CA ILE A 279 15.26 -29.87 -38.57
C ILE A 279 16.58 -29.67 -39.34
N ARG A 280 16.86 -28.58 -40.07
CA ARG A 280 18.01 -28.64 -41.00
C ARG A 280 19.42 -28.39 -40.44
N ASN A 281 19.60 -27.80 -39.25
CA ASN A 281 20.97 -27.45 -38.81
C ASN A 281 21.17 -27.56 -37.29
N TYR A 282 22.25 -28.27 -36.93
CA TYR A 282 22.83 -28.52 -35.58
C TYR A 282 22.13 -29.65 -34.79
N CYS A 283 22.77 -30.78 -34.43
CA CYS A 283 24.17 -31.05 -34.08
C CYS A 283 24.71 -32.33 -34.77
N LYS A 284 25.96 -32.30 -35.23
CA LYS A 284 26.75 -33.53 -35.43
C LYS A 284 27.21 -34.02 -34.05
N LEU A 285 26.55 -35.03 -33.51
CA LEU A 285 27.11 -35.84 -32.42
C LEU A 285 27.82 -37.04 -33.06
N ASP A 286 29.13 -37.10 -32.88
CA ASP A 286 29.98 -38.21 -33.30
C ASP A 286 29.73 -39.40 -32.35
N LEU A 287 29.20 -40.50 -32.88
CA LEU A 287 28.75 -41.67 -32.10
C LEU A 287 29.89 -42.64 -31.73
N HIS A 288 31.15 -42.28 -31.96
CA HIS A 288 32.29 -43.15 -31.69
C HIS A 288 32.74 -43.22 -30.22
N SER A 289 32.04 -42.58 -29.28
CA SER A 289 32.52 -42.50 -27.88
C SER A 289 31.41 -42.59 -26.82
N LEU A 290 30.67 -43.70 -26.77
CA LEU A 290 29.90 -44.06 -25.58
C LEU A 290 30.26 -45.49 -25.13
N PRO A 291 30.63 -45.71 -23.85
CA PRO A 291 30.81 -47.04 -23.32
C PRO A 291 29.44 -47.71 -23.15
N ILE A 292 29.41 -49.01 -23.46
CA ILE A 292 28.36 -49.93 -23.07
C ILE A 292 28.51 -50.11 -21.55
N GLU A 293 27.52 -49.69 -20.77
CA GLU A 293 27.38 -50.12 -19.38
C GLU A 293 26.27 -51.16 -19.30
N ASP A 294 26.63 -52.30 -18.72
CA ASP A 294 25.85 -53.52 -18.60
C ASP A 294 24.64 -53.36 -17.68
N GLU A 295 23.60 -54.11 -18.04
CA GLU A 295 22.41 -54.38 -17.24
C GLU A 295 22.80 -55.10 -15.94
N HIS A 296 22.37 -54.57 -14.80
CA HIS A 296 22.13 -55.38 -13.61
C HIS A 296 20.70 -55.18 -13.12
N GLU A 297 19.92 -56.25 -13.28
CA GLU A 297 18.74 -56.56 -12.46
C GLU A 297 19.13 -56.57 -10.98
N GLU A 298 18.31 -55.94 -10.13
CA GLU A 298 18.03 -56.53 -8.83
C GLU A 298 16.65 -56.13 -8.30
N THR A 299 15.95 -57.17 -7.88
CA THR A 299 14.58 -57.24 -7.39
C THR A 299 14.46 -56.97 -5.89
N ALA A 300 13.26 -56.54 -5.48
CA ALA A 300 12.55 -56.88 -4.24
C ALA A 300 12.72 -56.02 -2.96
N SER A 301 11.61 -55.37 -2.59
CA SER A 301 10.82 -55.59 -1.35
C SER A 301 11.49 -55.55 0.05
N SER A 302 11.03 -54.63 0.89
CA SER A 302 10.49 -54.87 2.27
C SER A 302 10.19 -53.51 2.94
N THR A 303 8.93 -53.17 3.23
CA THR A 303 8.19 -53.33 4.50
C THR A 303 8.82 -52.70 5.76
N VAL A 304 8.12 -51.65 6.24
CA VAL A 304 7.65 -51.39 7.61
C VAL A 304 8.66 -51.52 8.75
N GLU A 305 8.86 -50.42 9.48
CA GLU A 305 8.75 -50.42 10.94
C GLU A 305 8.35 -49.03 11.46
N ALA A 306 7.40 -49.06 12.39
CA ALA A 306 6.84 -47.94 13.12
C ALA A 306 7.37 -48.01 14.54
N ASP A 307 7.70 -46.86 15.13
CA ASP A 307 7.92 -46.62 16.56
C ASP A 307 7.99 -45.10 16.72
N GLU A 308 7.54 -44.44 17.78
CA GLU A 308 6.85 -44.80 19.00
C GLU A 308 6.33 -43.47 19.54
N GLN A 309 5.06 -43.42 19.99
CA GLN A 309 4.51 -42.26 20.71
C GLN A 309 4.91 -42.34 22.19
N VAL A 310 5.36 -41.23 22.77
CA VAL A 310 5.42 -41.05 24.23
C VAL A 310 4.63 -39.79 24.63
N PRO A 311 3.82 -39.82 25.71
CA PRO A 311 2.69 -38.91 25.89
C PRO A 311 3.04 -37.55 26.51
N LEU A 312 2.25 -36.57 26.07
CA LEU A 312 2.27 -35.17 26.47
C LEU A 312 1.39 -34.98 27.71
N ASP A 313 1.97 -35.00 28.91
CA ASP A 313 1.22 -34.66 30.13
C ASP A 313 2.11 -34.04 31.22
N THR A 314 2.72 -32.89 30.92
CA THR A 314 3.08 -31.89 31.95
C THR A 314 3.31 -30.55 31.24
N ILE A 315 2.95 -29.43 31.89
CA ILE A 315 3.10 -28.02 31.44
C ILE A 315 1.85 -27.43 30.74
N LEU A 316 0.71 -27.53 31.42
CA LEU A 316 -0.33 -26.49 31.36
C LEU A 316 -0.69 -26.11 32.80
N LYS A 317 -0.05 -25.06 33.33
CA LYS A 317 -0.53 -24.21 34.44
C LYS A 317 0.54 -23.18 34.82
N ARG A 318 0.68 -22.10 34.04
CA ARG A 318 1.02 -20.77 34.56
C ARG A 318 0.32 -19.73 33.67
N GLY A 319 -0.68 -19.07 34.24
CA GLY A 319 -1.49 -18.07 33.56
C GLY A 319 -0.81 -16.70 33.49
N SER A 320 -1.45 -15.78 32.78
CA SER A 320 -1.32 -14.34 33.05
C SER A 320 -2.67 -13.65 32.80
N ASN A 321 -3.29 -13.23 33.90
CA ASN A 321 -4.26 -12.15 33.91
C ASN A 321 -3.48 -10.85 33.67
N THR A 322 -3.66 -10.22 32.51
CA THR A 322 -3.25 -8.83 32.31
C THR A 322 -4.49 -7.98 32.00
N LYS A 323 -4.72 -6.96 32.84
CA LYS A 323 -5.80 -5.97 32.67
C LYS A 323 -5.56 -5.15 31.40
N ARG A 324 -6.65 -4.78 30.71
CA ARG A 324 -6.62 -3.79 29.61
C ARG A 324 -5.98 -2.49 30.11
N PRO A 325 -5.08 -1.84 29.34
CA PRO A 325 -4.64 -0.48 29.63
C PRO A 325 -5.80 0.50 29.35
N ASP A 326 -6.08 1.39 30.29
CA ASP A 326 -6.99 2.52 30.10
C ASP A 326 -6.27 3.59 29.25
N PHE A 327 -6.88 3.98 28.12
CA PHE A 327 -6.34 4.98 27.20
C PHE A 327 -7.24 6.23 27.22
N GLU A 328 -6.66 7.40 27.51
CA GLU A 328 -7.31 8.70 27.28
C GLU A 328 -6.95 9.21 25.87
N ILE A 329 -7.92 9.19 24.96
CA ILE A 329 -7.81 9.89 23.67
C ILE A 329 -8.24 11.34 23.92
N SER A 330 -7.31 12.28 23.83
CA SER A 330 -7.65 13.71 23.88
C SER A 330 -8.41 14.11 22.60
N PRO A 331 -9.55 14.82 22.68
CA PRO A 331 -10.31 15.23 21.52
C PRO A 331 -9.59 16.41 20.84
N VAL A 332 -8.74 16.12 19.85
CA VAL A 332 -8.25 17.11 18.90
C VAL A 332 -9.19 17.11 17.70
N SER A 333 -9.50 18.28 17.14
CA SER A 333 -10.47 18.55 16.07
C SER A 333 -10.13 17.96 14.68
N SER A 334 -9.63 16.73 14.62
CA SER A 334 -9.34 16.04 13.37
C SER A 334 -10.53 15.17 12.94
N ARG A 335 -10.86 15.17 11.63
CA ARG A 335 -11.92 14.33 11.02
C ARG A 335 -11.63 12.82 11.08
N TYR A 336 -10.58 12.39 11.76
CA TYR A 336 -10.06 11.03 11.73
C TYR A 336 -9.65 10.59 13.13
N THR A 337 -10.12 9.43 13.58
CA THR A 337 -9.69 8.84 14.85
C THR A 337 -9.12 7.45 14.61
N PHE A 338 -8.01 7.14 15.29
CA PHE A 338 -7.52 5.77 15.38
C PHE A 338 -8.12 5.13 16.63
N LYS A 339 -8.78 3.99 16.47
CA LYS A 339 -9.24 3.18 17.59
C LYS A 339 -8.30 2.01 17.79
N TYR A 340 -7.83 1.82 19.02
CA TYR A 340 -7.07 0.64 19.38
C TYR A 340 -7.89 -0.63 19.09
N LYS A 341 -7.32 -1.57 18.35
CA LYS A 341 -7.97 -2.83 17.98
C LYS A 341 -7.51 -3.97 18.87
N ARG A 342 -6.20 -4.21 18.89
CA ARG A 342 -5.58 -5.37 19.56
C ARG A 342 -4.08 -5.18 19.73
N SER A 343 -3.50 -5.93 20.67
CA SER A 343 -2.05 -6.13 20.77
C SER A 343 -1.70 -7.49 20.19
N ILE A 344 -0.61 -7.50 19.43
CA ILE A 344 0.06 -8.67 18.89
C ILE A 344 1.33 -8.85 19.74
N PHE A 345 1.30 -9.84 20.61
CA PHE A 345 2.49 -10.21 21.38
C PHE A 345 3.39 -11.06 20.50
N LEU A 346 4.51 -10.48 20.07
CA LEU A 346 5.54 -11.22 19.37
C LEU A 346 6.25 -12.06 20.43
N ALA A 347 5.99 -13.36 20.44
CA ALA A 347 6.64 -14.29 21.35
C ALA A 347 8.14 -14.40 21.02
N SER A 348 8.95 -13.48 21.54
CA SER A 348 10.39 -13.72 21.67
C SER A 348 10.59 -14.57 22.92
N ASN A 349 10.78 -15.88 22.75
CA ASN A 349 11.10 -16.77 23.87
C ASN A 349 12.43 -16.42 24.58
N ASN A 350 13.17 -15.43 24.09
CA ASN A 350 14.31 -14.83 24.79
C ASN A 350 13.99 -13.37 25.14
N THR A 351 13.78 -13.17 26.43
CA THR A 351 13.78 -11.88 27.11
C THR A 351 15.08 -11.12 26.80
N HIS A 352 14.95 -9.82 26.51
CA HIS A 352 16.02 -8.78 26.42
C HIS A 352 16.46 -8.26 25.05
N SER A 353 15.88 -8.67 23.92
CA SER A 353 16.29 -8.07 22.64
C SER A 353 15.61 -6.70 22.42
N GLU A 354 16.23 -5.62 22.89
CA GLU A 354 15.67 -4.25 22.94
C GLU A 354 15.38 -3.57 21.59
N ASN A 355 15.50 -4.25 20.44
CA ASN A 355 15.76 -3.56 19.19
C ASN A 355 15.00 -4.17 17.99
N VAL A 356 13.66 -4.12 18.01
CA VAL A 356 12.85 -4.40 16.81
C VAL A 356 12.80 -3.12 15.97
N HIS A 357 13.45 -3.05 14.79
CA HIS A 357 13.63 -1.77 14.09
C HIS A 357 12.61 -1.47 13.00
N PHE A 358 11.89 -2.46 12.47
CA PHE A 358 10.89 -2.22 11.46
C PHE A 358 9.80 -3.29 11.45
N ILE A 359 8.66 -2.89 10.91
CA ILE A 359 7.50 -3.72 10.61
C ILE A 359 7.08 -3.41 9.17
N LYS A 360 6.72 -4.43 8.39
CA LYS A 360 6.21 -4.25 7.03
C LYS A 360 5.11 -5.24 6.71
N THR A 361 3.97 -4.75 6.25
CA THR A 361 2.85 -5.58 5.84
C THR A 361 3.03 -6.03 4.40
N ILE A 362 3.34 -7.31 4.20
CA ILE A 362 3.62 -7.87 2.86
C ILE A 362 2.37 -8.38 2.16
N SER A 363 1.32 -8.74 2.90
CA SER A 363 0.05 -9.19 2.33
C SER A 363 -1.10 -8.92 3.29
N LYS A 364 -2.35 -9.08 2.84
CA LYS A 364 -3.55 -8.97 3.70
C LYS A 364 -3.50 -9.83 4.96
N LYS A 365 -2.70 -10.90 4.94
CA LYS A 365 -2.65 -11.90 6.01
C LYS A 365 -1.30 -11.97 6.71
N SER A 366 -0.28 -11.26 6.24
CA SER A 366 1.08 -11.47 6.74
C SER A 366 1.83 -10.15 6.95
N VAL A 367 2.50 -10.07 8.09
CA VAL A 367 3.36 -8.96 8.49
C VAL A 367 4.76 -9.54 8.72
N VAL A 368 5.76 -8.89 8.12
CA VAL A 368 7.17 -9.18 8.38
C VAL A 368 7.63 -8.26 9.49
N VAL A 369 8.23 -8.85 10.51
CA VAL A 369 8.84 -8.13 11.62
C VAL A 369 10.28 -8.60 11.76
N TRP A 370 11.16 -7.64 12.05
CA TRP A 370 12.56 -7.93 12.33
C TRP A 370 12.98 -7.47 13.73
N ALA A 371 13.61 -8.36 14.48
CA ALA A 371 14.20 -8.09 15.79
C ALA A 371 15.74 -8.22 15.73
N LEU A 372 16.48 -7.17 16.10
CA LEU A 372 17.91 -7.29 16.45
C LEU A 372 18.07 -8.06 17.76
N PRO A 373 19.24 -8.69 17.98
CA PRO A 373 20.41 -8.76 17.09
C PRO A 373 20.32 -9.89 16.05
N GLU A 374 19.17 -10.55 15.98
CA GLU A 374 18.99 -11.77 15.22
C GLU A 374 19.05 -11.49 13.70
N LYS A 375 19.83 -12.31 12.98
CA LYS A 375 19.94 -12.27 11.50
C LYS A 375 18.71 -12.90 10.85
N HIS A 376 17.53 -12.60 11.38
CA HIS A 376 16.33 -13.39 11.12
C HIS A 376 15.13 -12.51 10.84
N LEU A 377 14.51 -12.68 9.68
CA LEU A 377 13.18 -12.10 9.43
C LEU A 377 12.13 -13.06 9.95
N PHE A 378 11.25 -12.55 10.81
CA PHE A 378 10.11 -13.31 11.30
C PHE A 378 8.88 -12.88 10.53
N VAL A 379 8.11 -13.85 10.06
CA VAL A 379 6.85 -13.57 9.36
C VAL A 379 5.70 -14.08 10.19
N TYR A 380 4.78 -13.18 10.50
CA TYR A 380 3.62 -13.43 11.34
C TYR A 380 2.35 -13.33 10.50
N LYS A 381 1.38 -14.22 10.76
CA LYS A 381 0.02 -14.01 10.29
C LYS A 381 -0.68 -12.95 11.13
N THR A 382 -1.33 -11.99 10.49
CA THR A 382 -2.11 -10.93 11.16
C THR A 382 -3.23 -11.49 12.03
N SER A 383 -3.76 -12.67 11.67
CA SER A 383 -4.87 -13.34 12.37
C SER A 383 -4.48 -14.15 13.60
N THR A 384 -3.27 -14.72 13.64
CA THR A 384 -2.87 -15.75 14.63
C THR A 384 -1.61 -15.33 15.38
N ALA A 385 -1.46 -14.03 15.62
CA ALA A 385 -0.20 -13.32 15.81
C ALA A 385 0.64 -13.66 17.08
N SER A 386 0.40 -14.81 17.72
CA SER A 386 1.17 -15.30 18.86
C SER A 386 2.40 -16.13 18.47
N LYS A 387 2.50 -16.66 17.24
CA LYS A 387 3.64 -17.47 16.78
C LYS A 387 4.10 -17.03 15.40
N ALA A 388 5.41 -16.85 15.23
CA ALA A 388 6.01 -16.64 13.91
C ALA A 388 5.73 -17.89 13.06
N GLU A 389 5.20 -17.70 11.86
CA GLU A 389 4.96 -18.80 10.94
C GLU A 389 6.28 -19.36 10.41
N ARG A 390 7.21 -18.45 10.10
CA ARG A 390 8.50 -18.79 9.50
C ARG A 390 9.58 -17.79 9.91
N LYS A 391 10.82 -18.28 9.80
CA LYS A 391 12.07 -17.58 10.11
C LYS A 391 12.98 -17.66 8.89
N ILE A 392 13.32 -16.53 8.30
CA ILE A 392 14.28 -16.45 7.19
C ILE A 392 15.64 -16.10 7.76
N TYR A 393 16.67 -16.85 7.41
CA TYR A 393 18.05 -16.61 7.84
C TYR A 393 18.74 -15.70 6.84
N LEU A 394 19.22 -14.55 7.31
CA LEU A 394 20.03 -13.61 6.54
C LEU A 394 21.49 -13.72 6.97
N GLN A 395 22.41 -13.30 6.10
CA GLN A 395 23.84 -13.30 6.44
C GLN A 395 24.18 -12.17 7.41
N TYR A 396 23.46 -11.05 7.31
CA TYR A 396 23.64 -9.86 8.14
C TYR A 396 22.31 -9.36 8.72
N PRO A 397 22.36 -8.53 9.76
CA PRO A 397 21.15 -7.94 10.33
C PRO A 397 20.50 -6.98 9.31
N PRO A 398 19.24 -7.19 8.93
CA PRO A 398 18.56 -6.37 7.93
C PRO A 398 18.33 -4.95 8.43
N ARG A 399 18.31 -3.94 7.57
CA ARG A 399 18.15 -2.53 7.95
C ARG A 399 16.81 -1.94 7.53
N SER A 400 16.34 -2.30 6.35
CA SER A 400 15.06 -1.85 5.78
C SER A 400 14.54 -2.86 4.75
N ILE A 401 13.23 -2.82 4.49
CA ILE A 401 12.54 -3.71 3.55
C ILE A 401 11.69 -2.91 2.58
N ALA A 402 11.75 -3.30 1.31
CA ALA A 402 10.84 -2.88 0.26
C ALA A 402 10.07 -4.08 -0.29
N ILE A 403 8.80 -3.86 -0.61
CA ILE A 403 7.95 -4.85 -1.29
C ILE A 403 8.13 -4.62 -2.79
N ILE A 404 8.57 -5.65 -3.51
CA ILE A 404 8.74 -5.60 -4.97
C ILE A 404 7.43 -6.00 -5.64
N ASP A 405 6.91 -7.15 -5.25
CA ASP A 405 5.64 -7.70 -5.69
C ASP A 405 5.04 -8.59 -4.57
N ASP A 406 3.95 -9.29 -4.87
CA ASP A 406 3.25 -10.15 -3.90
C ASP A 406 4.13 -11.29 -3.35
N ASN A 407 5.16 -11.69 -4.11
CA ASN A 407 5.99 -12.86 -3.86
C ASN A 407 7.45 -12.51 -3.55
N THR A 408 7.84 -11.24 -3.64
CA THR A 408 9.24 -10.82 -3.55
C THR A 408 9.39 -9.57 -2.69
N ILE A 409 10.30 -9.63 -1.73
CA ILE A 409 10.76 -8.47 -0.98
C ILE A 409 12.26 -8.26 -1.19
N ALA A 410 12.69 -7.01 -1.16
CA ALA A 410 14.10 -6.64 -1.09
C ALA A 410 14.42 -6.17 0.32
N VAL A 411 15.49 -6.71 0.89
CA VAL A 411 15.93 -6.45 2.26
C VAL A 411 17.34 -5.92 2.20
N THR A 412 17.56 -4.73 2.74
CA THR A 412 18.92 -4.16 2.85
C THR A 412 19.64 -4.70 4.06
N ASP A 413 20.95 -4.88 3.95
CA ASP A 413 21.84 -5.17 5.07
C ASP A 413 23.17 -4.38 4.96
N CYS A 414 24.19 -4.72 5.75
CA CYS A 414 25.48 -4.02 5.71
C CYS A 414 26.38 -4.35 4.52
N ARG A 415 25.95 -5.24 3.60
CA ARG A 415 26.70 -5.61 2.39
C ARG A 415 25.93 -5.44 1.10
N GLY A 416 24.62 -5.29 1.15
CA GLY A 416 23.83 -5.04 -0.05
C GLY A 416 22.34 -5.27 0.13
N ILE A 417 21.74 -5.91 -0.88
CA ILE A 417 20.31 -6.17 -0.96
C ILE A 417 20.08 -7.65 -1.16
N VAL A 418 19.36 -8.26 -0.23
CA VAL A 418 18.92 -9.65 -0.30
C VAL A 418 17.48 -9.69 -0.79
N PHE A 419 17.23 -10.41 -1.88
CA PHE A 419 15.89 -10.63 -2.40
C PHE A 419 15.35 -11.92 -1.80
N VAL A 420 14.16 -11.85 -1.22
CA VAL A 420 13.53 -12.99 -0.54
C VAL A 420 12.18 -13.27 -1.17
N ASN A 421 11.97 -14.52 -1.52
CA ASN A 421 10.68 -14.99 -1.97
C ASN A 421 9.75 -15.14 -0.75
N THR A 422 8.63 -14.41 -0.69
CA THR A 422 7.72 -14.41 0.46
C THR A 422 6.82 -15.64 0.54
N GLN A 423 6.72 -16.46 -0.51
CA GLN A 423 5.95 -17.71 -0.48
C GLN A 423 6.79 -18.88 0.04
N THR A 424 8.01 -19.00 -0.45
CA THR A 424 8.94 -20.08 -0.12
C THR A 424 9.86 -19.71 1.05
N PHE A 425 10.02 -18.42 1.33
CA PHE A 425 10.88 -17.86 2.39
C PHE A 425 12.36 -18.18 2.16
N THR A 426 12.75 -18.25 0.90
CA THR A 426 14.13 -18.49 0.47
C THR A 426 14.77 -17.21 -0.06
N CYS A 427 16.08 -17.09 0.15
CA CYS A 427 16.89 -16.10 -0.55
C CYS A 427 16.93 -16.46 -2.03
N MET A 428 16.54 -15.52 -2.90
CA MET A 428 16.55 -15.68 -4.35
C MET A 428 17.92 -15.32 -4.91
N HIS A 429 18.38 -14.10 -4.65
CA HIS A 429 19.69 -13.60 -5.02
C HIS A 429 20.10 -12.43 -4.11
N THR A 430 21.37 -12.05 -4.18
CA THR A 430 21.93 -10.91 -3.43
C THR A 430 22.65 -9.99 -4.41
N VAL A 431 22.40 -8.69 -4.26
CA VAL A 431 23.10 -7.62 -4.96
C VAL A 431 24.09 -7.00 -3.99
N ASP A 432 25.38 -7.22 -4.22
CA ASP A 432 26.43 -6.61 -3.42
C ASP A 432 26.53 -5.12 -3.71
N ILE A 433 26.51 -4.32 -2.64
CA ILE A 433 26.72 -2.88 -2.70
C ILE A 433 27.93 -2.57 -1.84
N ASP A 434 28.91 -1.90 -2.45
CA ASP A 434 30.14 -1.47 -1.77
C ASP A 434 29.87 -0.26 -0.84
N ASP A 435 28.88 -0.36 0.04
CA ASP A 435 28.54 0.57 1.12
C ASP A 435 27.45 0.00 2.05
N ASP A 436 27.32 0.56 3.25
CA ASP A 436 26.25 0.19 4.18
C ASP A 436 24.88 0.71 3.70
N CYS A 437 23.91 -0.19 3.55
CA CYS A 437 22.58 0.12 3.04
C CYS A 437 21.56 0.22 4.18
N PHE A 438 20.96 1.41 4.37
CA PHE A 438 20.06 1.66 5.50
C PHE A 438 18.58 1.70 5.13
N GLY A 439 18.25 2.34 4.01
CA GLY A 439 16.87 2.56 3.57
C GLY A 439 16.66 2.02 2.17
N ILE A 440 15.50 1.37 1.94
CA ILE A 440 15.12 0.89 0.62
C ILE A 440 13.64 1.13 0.33
N VAL A 441 13.35 1.58 -0.88
CA VAL A 441 12.00 1.71 -1.43
C VAL A 441 12.01 1.17 -2.86
N PHE A 442 10.97 0.43 -3.24
CA PHE A 442 10.77 0.00 -4.62
C PHE A 442 9.62 0.78 -5.26
N MET A 443 9.87 1.39 -6.41
CA MET A 443 8.86 2.16 -7.14
C MET A 443 9.27 2.28 -8.62
N ARG A 444 8.28 2.23 -9.53
CA ARG A 444 8.50 2.31 -10.99
C ARG A 444 9.53 1.30 -11.51
N ASN A 445 9.48 0.07 -11.00
CA ASN A 445 10.44 -1.00 -11.31
C ASN A 445 11.91 -0.64 -10.98
N GLN A 446 12.13 0.28 -10.05
CA GLN A 446 13.44 0.71 -9.60
C GLN A 446 13.53 0.66 -8.08
N LEU A 447 14.70 0.30 -7.58
CA LEU A 447 15.08 0.35 -6.18
C LEU A 447 15.76 1.68 -5.90
N PHE A 448 15.26 2.37 -4.88
CA PHE A 448 15.86 3.55 -4.28
C PHE A 448 16.52 3.11 -3.00
N VAL A 449 17.84 3.15 -2.95
CA VAL A 449 18.66 2.53 -1.90
C VAL A 449 19.56 3.60 -1.32
N ASN A 450 19.43 3.87 -0.03
CA ASN A 450 20.33 4.77 0.66
C ASN A 450 21.60 4.03 1.08
N CYS A 451 22.72 4.44 0.50
CA CYS A 451 24.07 4.04 0.86
C CYS A 451 24.68 5.13 1.76
N GLU A 452 25.15 4.78 2.96
CA GLU A 452 25.54 5.75 3.99
C GLU A 452 26.54 6.80 3.49
N ARG A 453 27.58 6.38 2.77
CA ARG A 453 28.67 7.23 2.27
C ARG A 453 28.46 7.65 0.81
N LYS A 454 27.83 6.80 0.00
CA LYS A 454 27.67 7.00 -1.46
C LYS A 454 26.35 7.65 -1.85
N GLY A 455 25.51 7.99 -0.87
CA GLY A 455 24.25 8.69 -1.03
C GLY A 455 23.10 7.80 -1.52
N LEU A 456 22.04 8.41 -2.06
CA LEU A 456 20.88 7.67 -2.57
C LEU A 456 21.15 7.16 -4.00
N LYS A 457 21.03 5.85 -4.21
CA LYS A 457 21.18 5.20 -5.52
C LYS A 457 19.82 4.77 -6.05
N VAL A 458 19.64 4.91 -7.36
CA VAL A 458 18.51 4.35 -8.11
C VAL A 458 19.05 3.23 -8.97
N MET A 459 18.55 2.02 -8.81
CA MET A 459 19.02 0.83 -9.52
C MET A 459 17.85 -0.08 -9.91
N ASP A 460 18.07 -0.99 -10.86
CA ASP A 460 17.13 -2.09 -11.10
C ASP A 460 17.33 -3.23 -10.09
N VAL A 461 16.52 -4.29 -10.20
CA VAL A 461 16.58 -5.47 -9.32
C VAL A 461 17.85 -6.31 -9.50
N GLU A 462 18.63 -6.04 -10.56
CA GLU A 462 19.93 -6.67 -10.82
C GLU A 462 21.10 -5.82 -10.30
N GLY A 463 20.80 -4.70 -9.63
CA GLY A 463 21.81 -3.80 -9.05
C GLY A 463 22.42 -2.81 -10.04
N LYS A 464 21.93 -2.73 -11.28
CA LYS A 464 22.45 -1.77 -12.25
C LYS A 464 21.98 -0.37 -11.90
N ILE A 465 22.93 0.49 -11.52
CA ILE A 465 22.66 1.88 -11.13
C ILE A 465 22.27 2.71 -12.36
N SER A 466 21.09 3.33 -12.32
CA SER A 466 20.59 4.26 -13.33
C SER A 466 20.79 5.72 -12.94
N LYS A 467 20.79 6.03 -11.63
CA LYS A 467 20.96 7.40 -11.11
C LYS A 467 21.56 7.39 -9.70
N SER A 468 22.27 8.48 -9.36
CA SER A 468 22.85 8.70 -8.02
C SER A 468 22.55 10.11 -7.53
N PHE A 469 22.26 10.25 -6.23
CA PHE A 469 22.10 11.53 -5.53
C PHE A 469 23.11 11.56 -4.37
N GLU A 470 24.32 12.04 -4.67
CA GLU A 470 25.45 12.06 -3.73
C GLU A 470 25.28 13.07 -2.59
N SER A 471 24.37 14.04 -2.73
CA SER A 471 24.06 15.02 -1.68
C SER A 471 23.19 14.45 -0.55
N ILE A 472 22.66 13.23 -0.69
CA ILE A 472 21.69 12.62 0.22
C ILE A 472 22.37 11.46 0.98
N THR A 473 23.20 11.79 1.97
CA THR A 473 24.06 10.84 2.71
C THR A 473 23.66 10.65 4.18
N GLY A 474 24.24 9.63 4.82
CA GLY A 474 23.99 9.22 6.20
C GLY A 474 22.92 8.12 6.31
N ASN A 475 22.50 7.85 7.53
CA ASN A 475 21.52 6.80 7.85
C ASN A 475 20.10 7.29 7.56
N LEU A 476 19.64 7.10 6.32
CA LEU A 476 18.35 7.60 5.88
C LEU A 476 17.31 6.49 5.86
N GLN A 477 16.13 6.82 6.38
CA GLN A 477 14.92 6.04 6.12
C GLN A 477 14.21 6.60 4.90
N LEU A 478 13.73 5.69 4.07
CA LEU A 478 13.01 5.99 2.84
C LEU A 478 11.56 5.50 2.99
N CYS A 479 10.60 6.30 2.52
CA CYS A 479 9.20 5.92 2.46
C CYS A 479 8.60 6.37 1.12
N GLN A 480 8.02 5.42 0.38
CA GLN A 480 7.27 5.75 -0.82
C GLN A 480 5.99 6.48 -0.43
N MET A 481 5.78 7.70 -0.92
CA MET A 481 4.54 8.43 -0.64
C MET A 481 3.46 8.15 -1.68
N ASN A 482 3.81 8.32 -2.94
CA ASN A 482 2.93 8.09 -4.08
C ASN A 482 3.78 7.50 -5.23
N SER A 483 3.24 7.46 -6.45
CA SER A 483 3.94 6.91 -7.62
C SER A 483 5.10 7.79 -8.13
N GLU A 484 5.30 8.99 -7.57
CA GLU A 484 6.30 9.96 -8.04
C GLU A 484 7.26 10.45 -6.95
N SER A 485 6.95 10.23 -5.67
CA SER A 485 7.61 10.93 -4.57
C SER A 485 8.04 9.99 -3.45
N ILE A 486 9.22 10.26 -2.91
CA ILE A 486 9.80 9.54 -1.76
C ILE A 486 10.02 10.55 -0.64
N ALA A 487 9.57 10.22 0.56
CA ALA A 487 9.95 10.91 1.79
C ALA A 487 11.23 10.30 2.35
N ILE A 488 12.15 11.16 2.77
CA ILE A 488 13.49 10.82 3.24
C ILE A 488 13.67 11.52 4.59
N THR A 489 13.93 10.75 5.65
CA THR A 489 14.36 11.29 6.94
C THR A 489 15.73 10.76 7.30
N LYS A 490 16.53 11.58 7.98
CA LYS A 490 17.80 11.18 8.57
C LYS A 490 17.59 10.96 10.06
N GLN A 491 18.08 9.83 10.58
CA GLN A 491 18.02 9.57 12.02
C GLN A 491 18.67 10.73 12.80
N GLY A 492 17.96 11.29 13.78
CA GLY A 492 18.44 12.42 14.57
C GLY A 492 18.13 13.80 13.97
N CYS A 493 17.62 13.89 12.73
CA CYS A 493 17.27 15.17 12.12
C CYS A 493 15.79 15.50 12.30
N ASN A 494 15.49 16.78 12.57
CA ASN A 494 14.14 17.31 12.68
C ASN A 494 13.54 17.69 11.31
N SER A 495 13.99 17.09 10.21
CA SER A 495 13.59 17.49 8.87
C SER A 495 13.29 16.30 7.98
N ILE A 496 12.29 16.43 7.11
CA ILE A 496 11.97 15.44 6.07
C ILE A 496 12.19 16.09 4.71
N ILE A 497 12.91 15.38 3.86
CA ILE A 497 13.13 15.74 2.47
C ILE A 497 12.15 14.94 1.62
N PHE A 498 11.44 15.60 0.71
CA PHE A 498 10.61 14.96 -0.28
C PHE A 498 11.32 15.05 -1.62
N LEU A 499 11.60 13.90 -2.23
CA LEU A 499 12.19 13.79 -3.55
C LEU A 499 11.12 13.41 -4.56
N ASN A 500 10.76 14.32 -5.46
CA ASN A 500 9.95 14.00 -6.62
C ASN A 500 10.86 13.47 -7.73
N ILE A 501 10.64 12.23 -8.16
CA ILE A 501 11.53 11.51 -9.07
C ILE A 501 11.40 12.03 -10.50
N SER A 502 10.17 12.29 -10.95
CA SER A 502 9.89 12.78 -12.31
C SER A 502 10.60 14.11 -12.57
N SER A 503 10.49 15.05 -11.63
CA SER A 503 11.09 16.39 -11.74
C SER A 503 12.49 16.50 -11.17
N SER A 504 12.96 15.48 -10.43
CA SER A 504 14.18 15.55 -9.60
C SER A 504 14.20 16.71 -8.61
N ARG A 505 13.03 17.27 -8.26
CA ARG A 505 12.91 18.35 -7.29
C ARG A 505 12.89 17.81 -5.88
N MET A 506 13.63 18.48 -5.01
CA MET A 506 13.62 18.25 -3.58
C MET A 506 12.89 19.39 -2.88
N SER A 507 12.02 19.05 -1.94
CA SER A 507 11.50 19.99 -0.95
C SER A 507 11.85 19.49 0.45
N ARG A 508 11.87 20.38 1.42
CA ARG A 508 12.21 20.08 2.81
C ARG A 508 11.14 20.65 3.72
N ILE A 509 10.73 19.85 4.70
CA ILE A 509 9.95 20.30 5.86
C ILE A 509 10.85 20.19 7.08
N ASP A 510 10.92 21.26 7.86
CA ASP A 510 11.50 21.24 9.21
C ASP A 510 10.37 21.17 10.23
N PHE A 511 10.49 20.28 11.21
CA PHE A 511 9.54 20.12 12.31
C PHE A 511 9.90 21.11 13.42
N PRO A 512 8.91 21.85 13.95
CA PRO A 512 9.15 22.78 15.03
C PRO A 512 9.53 22.04 16.32
N GLY A 513 10.60 22.48 16.98
CA GLY A 513 11.05 21.96 18.28
C GLY A 513 12.06 20.80 18.19
N SER A 514 12.20 20.07 19.30
CA SER A 514 13.12 18.93 19.44
C SER A 514 12.49 17.59 19.03
N GLU A 515 11.50 17.64 18.14
CA GLU A 515 10.80 16.45 17.65
C GLU A 515 11.55 15.86 16.46
N VAL A 516 12.15 14.70 16.68
CA VAL A 516 12.91 13.98 15.66
C VAL A 516 12.03 12.86 15.10
N PRO A 517 11.55 12.96 13.84
CA PRO A 517 10.87 11.87 13.17
C PRO A 517 11.85 10.70 13.01
N ASN A 518 11.49 9.55 13.59
CA ASN A 518 12.36 8.38 13.63
C ASN A 518 11.84 7.20 12.83
N TYR A 519 10.53 7.11 12.61
CA TYR A 519 9.92 6.10 11.76
C TYR A 519 8.81 6.72 10.93
N MET A 520 8.64 6.24 9.70
CA MET A 520 7.66 6.77 8.77
C MET A 520 7.00 5.68 7.92
N THR A 521 5.71 5.89 7.62
CA THR A 521 4.98 5.07 6.64
C THR A 521 3.98 5.94 5.88
N SER A 522 3.59 5.51 4.69
CA SER A 522 2.66 6.25 3.84
C SER A 522 1.20 5.93 4.15
N TYR A 523 0.35 6.94 4.11
CA TYR A 523 -1.10 6.83 4.25
C TYR A 523 -1.79 7.69 3.19
N GLY A 524 -2.21 7.08 2.08
CA GLY A 524 -2.68 7.82 0.91
C GLY A 524 -1.63 8.85 0.46
N ASP A 525 -2.04 10.10 0.23
CA ASP A 525 -1.15 11.22 -0.08
C ASP A 525 -0.59 11.92 1.17
N SER A 526 -0.44 11.19 2.27
CA SER A 526 0.10 11.71 3.52
C SER A 526 1.17 10.78 4.09
N LEU A 527 2.01 11.33 4.95
CA LEU A 527 3.02 10.60 5.70
C LEU A 527 2.55 10.46 7.15
N LEU A 528 2.65 9.26 7.71
CA LEU A 528 2.52 9.02 9.13
C LEU A 528 3.92 8.93 9.72
N LEU A 529 4.16 9.69 10.79
CA LEU A 529 5.47 9.82 11.41
C LEU A 529 5.40 9.55 12.89
N VAL A 530 6.40 8.83 13.41
CA VAL A 530 6.60 8.64 14.83
C VAL A 530 7.78 9.48 15.29
N THR A 531 7.58 10.30 16.32
CA THR A 531 8.67 11.06 16.95
C THR A 531 9.22 10.31 18.16
N THR A 532 10.55 10.26 18.31
CA THR A 532 11.23 9.60 19.45
C THR A 532 10.97 10.26 20.79
N SER A 533 10.88 11.59 20.85
CA SER A 533 10.85 12.32 22.11
C SER A 533 9.53 12.21 22.87
N LYS A 534 8.41 11.98 22.16
CA LYS A 534 7.05 12.00 22.74
C LYS A 534 6.20 10.77 22.40
N ASN A 535 6.69 9.80 21.63
CA ASN A 535 5.90 8.67 21.11
C ASN A 535 4.57 9.10 20.47
N GLN A 536 4.60 10.22 19.75
CA GLN A 536 3.45 10.78 19.05
C GLN A 536 3.45 10.35 17.59
N VAL A 537 2.26 10.13 17.04
CA VAL A 537 2.06 9.89 15.61
C VAL A 537 1.52 11.16 14.96
N PHE A 538 2.27 11.70 14.00
CA PHE A 538 1.90 12.86 13.20
C PHE A 538 1.41 12.43 11.82
N LYS A 539 0.41 13.12 11.30
CA LYS A 539 0.07 13.13 9.88
C LYS A 539 0.70 14.35 9.24
N VAL A 540 1.40 14.15 8.14
CA VAL A 540 1.96 15.22 7.33
C VAL A 540 1.40 15.09 5.93
N ASN A 541 0.68 16.12 5.49
CA ASN A 541 0.12 16.12 4.14
C ASN A 541 1.19 16.47 3.11
N THR A 542 1.14 15.88 1.91
CA THR A 542 2.04 16.13 0.78
C THR A 542 2.07 17.59 0.32
N ASN A 543 1.00 18.36 0.57
CA ASN A 543 0.98 19.79 0.30
C ASN A 543 1.83 20.61 1.30
N LEU A 544 2.52 19.95 2.24
CA LEU A 544 3.52 20.50 3.16
C LEU A 544 3.03 21.62 4.09
N GLN A 545 1.73 21.90 4.13
CA GLN A 545 1.17 23.03 4.89
C GLN A 545 0.58 22.66 6.24
N ASN A 546 0.27 21.39 6.49
CA ASN A 546 -0.41 20.96 7.71
C ASN A 546 0.21 19.68 8.28
N CYS A 547 0.77 19.82 9.49
CA CYS A 547 1.13 18.71 10.37
C CYS A 547 0.07 18.63 11.48
N SER A 548 -0.59 17.49 11.63
CA SER A 548 -1.54 17.27 12.73
C SER A 548 -1.16 16.05 13.55
N ILE A 549 -1.27 16.17 14.87
CA ILE A 549 -1.11 15.04 15.78
C ILE A 549 -2.34 14.14 15.61
N LEU A 550 -2.12 12.88 15.23
CA LEU A 550 -3.19 11.89 15.09
C LEU A 550 -3.40 11.10 16.36
N ILE A 551 -2.32 10.73 17.03
CA ILE A 551 -2.37 9.91 18.24
C ILE A 551 -1.35 10.45 19.22
N ASN A 552 -1.85 10.85 20.39
CA ASN A 552 -1.04 11.38 21.47
C ASN A 552 -0.76 10.27 22.50
N ALA A 553 0.50 10.11 22.91
CA ALA A 553 0.92 9.24 24.02
C ALA A 553 0.43 7.77 23.95
N ILE A 554 0.75 7.09 22.85
CA ILE A 554 0.33 5.69 22.55
C ILE A 554 0.80 4.71 23.63
N CYS A 555 1.97 4.97 24.21
CA CYS A 555 2.53 4.28 25.37
C CYS A 555 3.35 5.26 26.19
N LYS A 556 2.87 5.64 27.38
CA LYS A 556 3.60 6.57 28.27
C LYS A 556 5.00 6.05 28.64
N ASN A 557 5.22 4.74 28.58
CA ASN A 557 6.45 4.11 29.09
C ASN A 557 7.28 3.37 28.03
N ASP A 558 6.72 3.09 26.83
CA ASP A 558 7.43 2.31 25.80
C ASP A 558 7.66 3.14 24.55
N GLN A 559 8.94 3.30 24.19
CA GLN A 559 9.34 3.89 22.93
C GLN A 559 8.82 3.07 21.75
N ILE A 560 8.32 3.76 20.72
CA ILE A 560 7.92 3.13 19.47
C ILE A 560 9.16 2.96 18.59
N TYR A 561 9.38 1.74 18.09
CA TYR A 561 10.53 1.36 17.26
C TYR A 561 10.16 1.00 15.82
N GLY A 562 8.89 1.13 15.44
CA GLY A 562 8.44 0.86 14.08
C GLY A 562 7.01 1.29 13.85
N ILE A 563 6.73 1.69 12.62
CA ILE A 563 5.39 2.04 12.14
C ILE A 563 5.20 1.46 10.75
N ASP A 564 4.03 0.88 10.49
CA ASP A 564 3.59 0.58 9.14
C ASP A 564 2.08 0.69 9.03
N PHE A 565 1.60 1.05 7.85
CA PHE A 565 0.18 1.18 7.58
C PHE A 565 -0.21 0.18 6.50
N ASP A 566 -1.07 -0.77 6.86
CA ASP A 566 -1.62 -1.72 5.90
C ASP A 566 -2.82 -1.11 5.18
N LYS A 567 -2.60 -0.72 3.93
CA LYS A 567 -3.66 -0.21 3.05
C LYS A 567 -4.81 -1.20 2.82
N TYR A 568 -4.58 -2.51 2.95
CA TYR A 568 -5.60 -3.51 2.69
C TYR A 568 -6.55 -3.73 3.86
N SER A 569 -6.03 -3.75 5.09
CA SER A 569 -6.83 -3.89 6.30
C SER A 569 -7.22 -2.54 6.93
N ASN A 570 -6.64 -1.44 6.43
CA ASN A 570 -6.80 -0.09 6.99
C ASN A 570 -6.38 -0.07 8.49
N GLU A 571 -5.33 -0.83 8.80
CA GLU A 571 -4.74 -0.96 10.13
C GLU A 571 -3.38 -0.24 10.19
N LEU A 572 -3.17 0.50 11.28
CA LEU A 572 -1.88 1.09 11.65
C LEU A 572 -1.20 0.17 12.67
N PHE A 573 -0.02 -0.30 12.33
CA PHE A 573 0.83 -1.11 13.18
C PHE A 573 1.89 -0.23 13.82
N LEU A 574 1.97 -0.30 15.15
CA LEU A 574 2.97 0.41 15.95
C LEU A 574 3.73 -0.59 16.79
N MET A 575 5.04 -0.65 16.60
CA MET A 575 5.90 -1.59 17.30
C MET A 575 6.55 -0.92 18.50
N ASN A 576 6.50 -1.55 19.66
CA ASN A 576 7.19 -1.11 20.87
C ASN A 576 7.88 -2.30 21.58
N LYS A 577 8.54 -2.05 22.72
CA LYS A 577 9.22 -3.10 23.52
C LYS A 577 8.26 -4.21 23.99
N SER A 578 6.99 -3.88 24.22
CA SER A 578 5.96 -4.83 24.66
C SER A 578 5.32 -5.64 23.51
N GLY A 579 5.65 -5.34 22.25
CA GLY A 579 5.13 -6.03 21.06
C GLY A 579 4.55 -5.07 20.03
N CYS A 580 3.68 -5.58 19.16
CA CYS A 580 3.04 -4.79 18.10
C CYS A 580 1.63 -4.40 18.52
N GLN A 581 1.34 -3.12 18.62
CA GLN A 581 -0.02 -2.59 18.81
C GLN A 581 -0.67 -2.32 17.45
N VAL A 582 -1.93 -2.70 17.31
CA VAL A 582 -2.71 -2.55 16.07
C VAL A 582 -3.86 -1.60 16.34
N TYR A 583 -3.94 -0.55 15.52
CA TYR A 583 -5.00 0.46 15.54
C TYR A 583 -5.80 0.36 14.24
N ILE A 584 -7.12 0.47 14.30
CA ILE A 584 -7.97 0.64 13.11
C ILE A 584 -8.11 2.13 12.85
N PHE A 585 -7.97 2.51 11.60
CA PHE A 585 -8.34 3.85 11.16
C PHE A 585 -9.85 3.94 10.94
N GLU A 586 -10.56 4.68 11.79
CA GLU A 586 -11.98 4.95 11.58
C GLU A 586 -12.17 6.39 11.10
N ARG A 587 -12.85 6.53 9.96
CA ARG A 587 -13.34 7.83 9.53
C ARG A 587 -14.49 8.21 10.46
N CYS A 588 -14.30 9.25 11.27
CA CYS A 588 -15.42 9.79 12.05
C CYS A 588 -16.47 10.29 11.06
N LYS A 589 -17.66 9.67 11.10
CA LYS A 589 -18.87 10.33 10.61
C LYS A 589 -19.14 11.45 11.61
N LEU A 590 -18.72 12.67 11.26
CA LEU A 590 -19.11 13.88 11.99
C LEU A 590 -20.62 14.09 11.84
#